data_AF-A0A7Z2VA18-F1
#
_entry.id   AF-A0A7Z2VA18-F1
#
_cell.length_a   1.000
_cell.length_b   1.000
_cell.length_c   1.000
_cell.angle_alpha   90.00
_cell.angle_beta   90.00
_cell.angle_gamma   90.00
#
_symmetry.space_group_name_H-M   'P 1'
#
loop_
_entity.id
_entity.type
_entity.pdbx_description
1 polymer ?
#
loop_
_entity_poly.entity_id
_entity_poly.type
_entity_poly.pdbx_seq_one_letter_code
_entity_poly.pdbx_strand_id
1 'polypeptide(L)'
;MQAPEPAEMNEEGRLILAQMALGAGRLDALIADLQDQAKRAQVAMQAAREQEEAMFRQAMVALFREQQERMGEALRPRIAWAWKIIATLVVFFALLLAGFLLLLRQANDRLQAADARAAQAEVRAEVLQASRHVQITSCGGRPCIKLDKQAPTWKSKAGEYILVDTSAGKQVRTRQ
;
A
#
# COMPACT_ATOMS: atom_id res chain seq x y z
N MET A 1 24.48 -18.92 -93.42
CA MET A 1 23.68 -18.19 -92.40
C MET A 1 22.79 -17.22 -93.16
N GLN A 2 21.55 -17.63 -93.46
CA GLN A 2 20.57 -16.84 -94.21
C GLN A 2 19.65 -16.17 -93.17
N ALA A 3 19.55 -14.85 -93.19
CA ALA A 3 18.61 -14.12 -92.34
C ALA A 3 17.17 -14.37 -92.84
N PRO A 4 16.19 -14.59 -91.94
CA PRO A 4 14.81 -14.80 -92.37
C PRO A 4 14.14 -13.49 -92.83
N GLU A 5 13.27 -13.61 -93.83
CA GLU A 5 12.53 -12.54 -94.49
C GLU A 5 11.44 -11.89 -93.61
N PRO A 6 11.10 -10.60 -93.84
CA PRO A 6 10.20 -9.82 -92.98
C PRO A 6 8.70 -10.22 -93.05
N ALA A 7 8.29 -11.08 -93.98
CA ALA A 7 6.88 -11.45 -94.16
C ALA A 7 6.40 -12.51 -93.15
N GLU A 8 7.22 -13.52 -92.85
CA GLU A 8 6.84 -14.63 -91.96
C GLU A 8 6.66 -14.17 -90.50
N MET A 9 7.49 -13.22 -90.04
CA MET A 9 7.43 -12.71 -88.66
C MET A 9 6.10 -11.97 -88.34
N ASN A 10 5.39 -11.47 -89.36
CA ASN A 10 4.13 -10.75 -89.18
C ASN A 10 2.92 -11.69 -89.08
N GLU A 11 2.93 -12.82 -89.81
CA GLU A 11 1.87 -13.83 -89.70
C GLU A 11 1.94 -14.60 -88.38
N GLU A 12 3.13 -15.01 -87.95
CA GLU A 12 3.31 -15.63 -86.64
C GLU A 12 2.88 -14.70 -85.50
N GLY A 13 3.23 -13.42 -85.58
CA GLY A 13 2.82 -12.40 -84.60
C GLY A 13 1.29 -12.27 -84.51
N ARG A 14 0.59 -12.28 -85.64
CA ARG A 14 -0.89 -12.21 -85.67
C ARG A 14 -1.55 -13.47 -85.13
N LEU A 15 -0.99 -14.64 -85.42
CA LEU A 15 -1.50 -15.92 -84.94
C LEU A 15 -1.34 -16.06 -83.42
N ILE A 16 -0.20 -15.60 -82.89
CA ILE A 16 0.08 -15.55 -81.45
C ILE A 16 -0.86 -14.56 -80.75
N LEU A 17 -1.10 -13.37 -81.32
CA LEU A 17 -2.03 -12.39 -80.76
C LEU A 17 -3.49 -12.90 -80.76
N ALA A 18 -3.91 -13.62 -81.80
CA ALA A 18 -5.22 -14.23 -81.86
C ALA A 18 -5.42 -15.33 -80.80
N GLN A 19 -4.40 -16.17 -80.56
CA GLN A 19 -4.43 -17.16 -79.47
C GLN A 19 -4.45 -16.50 -78.09
N MET A 20 -3.67 -15.43 -77.88
CA MET A 20 -3.69 -14.70 -76.60
C MET A 20 -5.03 -14.01 -76.35
N ALA A 21 -5.66 -13.42 -77.37
CA ALA A 21 -6.97 -12.78 -77.24
C ALA A 21 -8.08 -13.79 -76.88
N LEU A 22 -8.06 -14.98 -77.47
CA LEU A 22 -8.97 -16.08 -77.10
C LEU A 22 -8.70 -16.61 -75.69
N GLY A 23 -7.43 -16.69 -75.28
CA GLY A 23 -7.04 -17.04 -73.91
C GLY A 23 -7.53 -16.03 -72.87
N ALA A 24 -7.39 -14.74 -73.16
CA ALA A 24 -7.83 -13.64 -72.29
C ALA A 24 -9.36 -13.63 -72.10
N GLY A 25 -10.15 -13.78 -73.17
CA GLY A 25 -11.61 -13.80 -73.08
C GLY A 25 -12.15 -14.98 -72.26
N ARG A 26 -11.45 -16.13 -72.28
CA ARG A 26 -11.80 -17.29 -71.44
C ARG A 26 -11.48 -17.07 -69.96
N LEU A 27 -10.41 -16.33 -69.66
CA LEU A 27 -10.04 -15.97 -68.29
C LEU A 27 -11.05 -14.99 -67.69
N ASP A 28 -11.49 -13.98 -68.44
CA ASP A 28 -12.53 -13.05 -67.99
C ASP A 28 -13.85 -13.77 -67.67
N ALA A 29 -14.23 -14.76 -68.50
CA ALA A 29 -15.41 -15.58 -68.23
C ALA A 29 -15.27 -16.43 -66.95
N LEU A 30 -14.09 -16.98 -66.68
CA LEU A 30 -13.80 -17.73 -65.45
C LEU A 30 -13.80 -16.83 -64.22
N ILE A 31 -13.24 -15.63 -64.33
CA ILE A 31 -13.21 -14.66 -63.23
C ILE A 31 -14.64 -14.20 -62.91
N ALA A 32 -15.45 -13.94 -63.93
CA ALA A 32 -16.85 -13.59 -63.74
C ALA A 32 -17.65 -14.71 -63.06
N ASP A 33 -17.44 -15.97 -63.45
CA ASP A 33 -18.09 -17.13 -62.83
C ASP A 33 -17.66 -17.33 -61.37
N LEU A 34 -16.36 -17.22 -61.08
CA LEU A 34 -15.84 -17.29 -59.70
C LEU A 34 -16.38 -16.16 -58.82
N GLN A 35 -16.50 -14.95 -59.37
CA GLN A 35 -17.01 -13.80 -58.63
C GLN A 35 -18.51 -13.96 -58.34
N ASP A 36 -19.27 -14.56 -59.25
CA ASP A 36 -20.68 -14.85 -59.05
C ASP A 36 -20.90 -16.02 -58.07
N GLN A 37 -20.08 -17.07 -58.16
CA GLN A 37 -20.06 -18.15 -57.16
C GLN A 37 -19.69 -17.63 -55.77
N ALA A 38 -18.71 -16.72 -55.65
CA ALA A 38 -18.32 -16.12 -54.38
C ALA A 38 -19.44 -15.25 -53.78
N LYS A 39 -20.16 -14.48 -54.59
CA LYS A 39 -21.32 -13.70 -54.13
C LYS A 39 -22.45 -14.60 -53.64
N ARG A 40 -22.78 -15.66 -54.39
CA ARG A 40 -23.81 -16.62 -53.99
C ARG A 40 -23.42 -17.36 -52.70
N ALA A 41 -22.15 -17.75 -52.56
CA ALA A 41 -21.63 -18.38 -51.35
C ALA A 41 -21.64 -17.42 -50.15
N GLN A 42 -21.32 -16.13 -50.34
CA GLN A 42 -21.37 -15.13 -49.26
C GLN A 42 -22.78 -14.87 -48.77
N VAL A 43 -23.77 -14.80 -49.66
CA VAL A 43 -25.18 -14.62 -49.27
C VAL A 43 -25.72 -15.85 -48.52
N ALA A 44 -25.36 -17.05 -48.96
CA ALA A 44 -25.71 -18.29 -48.26
C ALA A 44 -25.03 -18.40 -46.88
N MET A 45 -23.77 -17.98 -46.77
CA MET A 45 -23.01 -17.96 -45.52
C MET A 45 -23.54 -16.93 -44.53
N GLN A 46 -24.02 -15.77 -44.98
CA GLN A 46 -24.59 -14.75 -44.10
C GLN A 46 -25.90 -15.23 -43.46
N ALA A 47 -26.79 -15.85 -44.24
CA ALA A 47 -28.01 -16.45 -43.71
C ALA A 47 -27.73 -17.62 -42.73
N ALA A 48 -26.68 -18.40 -42.98
CA ALA A 48 -26.26 -19.49 -42.09
C ALA A 48 -25.64 -18.97 -40.77
N ARG A 49 -24.86 -17.89 -40.81
CA ARG A 49 -24.20 -17.32 -39.62
C ARG A 49 -25.17 -16.84 -38.55
N GLU A 50 -26.29 -16.22 -38.93
CA GLU A 50 -27.28 -15.75 -37.95
C GLU A 50 -27.90 -16.91 -37.16
N GLN A 51 -28.12 -18.04 -37.84
CA GLN A 51 -28.67 -19.25 -37.23
C GLN A 51 -27.64 -19.98 -36.36
N GLU A 52 -26.39 -20.02 -36.82
CA GLU A 52 -25.26 -20.56 -36.06
C GLU A 52 -24.96 -19.72 -34.82
N GLU A 53 -24.99 -18.39 -34.90
CA GLU A 53 -24.74 -17.52 -33.74
C GLU A 53 -25.75 -17.73 -32.61
N ALA A 54 -27.03 -17.96 -32.92
CA ALA A 54 -28.04 -18.25 -31.91
C ALA A 54 -27.76 -19.59 -31.21
N MET A 55 -27.44 -20.63 -31.99
CA MET A 55 -27.06 -21.95 -31.48
C MET A 55 -25.75 -21.90 -30.69
N PHE A 56 -24.74 -21.16 -31.15
CA PHE A 56 -23.47 -20.97 -30.46
C PHE A 56 -23.62 -20.20 -29.17
N ARG A 57 -24.43 -19.15 -29.13
CA ARG A 57 -24.74 -18.43 -27.88
C ARG A 57 -25.45 -19.34 -26.90
N GLN A 58 -26.43 -20.11 -27.36
CA GLN A 58 -27.17 -21.04 -26.52
C GLN A 58 -26.27 -22.17 -25.99
N ALA A 59 -25.41 -22.73 -26.84
CA ALA A 59 -24.40 -23.72 -26.48
C ALA A 59 -23.34 -23.14 -25.54
N MET A 60 -22.86 -21.91 -25.76
CA MET A 60 -21.93 -21.23 -24.86
C MET A 60 -22.56 -21.04 -23.49
N VAL A 61 -23.80 -20.56 -23.41
CA VAL A 61 -24.48 -20.38 -22.12
C VAL A 61 -24.69 -21.71 -21.40
N ALA A 62 -25.02 -22.77 -22.14
CA ALA A 62 -25.11 -24.12 -21.57
C ALA A 62 -23.75 -24.61 -21.04
N LEU A 63 -22.67 -24.42 -21.81
CA LEU A 63 -21.31 -24.79 -21.43
C LEU A 63 -20.81 -23.98 -20.22
N PHE A 64 -21.08 -22.68 -20.18
CA PHE A 64 -20.75 -21.81 -19.06
C PHE A 64 -21.53 -22.17 -17.80
N ARG A 65 -22.80 -22.55 -17.92
CA ARG A 65 -23.59 -23.07 -16.79
C ARG A 65 -22.97 -24.36 -16.26
N GLU A 66 -22.61 -25.29 -17.12
CA GLU A 66 -21.99 -26.55 -16.70
C GLU A 66 -20.59 -26.33 -16.08
N GLN A 67 -19.80 -25.38 -16.61
CA GLN A 67 -18.54 -24.97 -15.98
C GLN A 67 -18.76 -24.27 -14.63
N GLN A 68 -19.78 -23.42 -14.50
CA GLN A 68 -20.11 -22.73 -13.26
C GLN A 68 -20.66 -23.68 -12.20
N GLU A 69 -21.39 -24.73 -12.56
CA GLU A 69 -21.82 -25.77 -11.60
C GLU A 69 -20.61 -26.56 -11.09
N ARG A 70 -19.70 -26.99 -11.99
CA ARG A 70 -18.47 -27.68 -11.58
C ARG A 70 -17.54 -26.79 -10.74
N MET A 71 -17.47 -25.49 -11.04
CA MET A 71 -16.73 -24.53 -10.23
C MET A 71 -17.47 -24.22 -8.92
N GLY A 72 -18.79 -24.08 -8.93
CA GLY A 72 -19.61 -23.74 -7.77
C GLY A 72 -19.55 -24.78 -6.66
N GLU A 73 -19.51 -26.07 -7.02
CA GLU A 73 -19.36 -27.18 -6.07
C GLU A 73 -17.93 -27.32 -5.54
N ALA A 74 -16.91 -27.01 -6.37
CA ALA A 74 -15.52 -27.07 -5.93
C ALA A 74 -15.08 -25.85 -5.10
N LEU A 75 -15.68 -24.68 -5.32
CA LEU A 75 -15.28 -23.43 -4.66
C LEU A 75 -15.93 -23.22 -3.29
N ARG A 76 -17.19 -23.60 -3.08
CA ARG A 76 -17.87 -23.42 -1.78
C ARG A 76 -17.12 -24.03 -0.58
N PRO A 77 -16.65 -25.28 -0.62
CA PRO A 77 -15.93 -25.85 0.53
C PRO A 77 -14.57 -25.19 0.72
N ARG A 78 -13.89 -24.80 -0.37
CA ARG A 78 -12.60 -24.11 -0.33
C ARG A 78 -12.71 -22.71 0.25
N ILE A 79 -13.78 -21.97 -0.06
CA ILE A 79 -14.04 -20.62 0.47
C ILE A 79 -14.32 -20.68 1.98
N ALA A 80 -15.09 -21.65 2.45
CA ALA A 80 -15.34 -21.83 3.88
C ALA A 80 -14.05 -22.15 4.67
N TRP A 81 -13.17 -22.96 4.08
CA TRP A 81 -11.87 -23.27 4.67
C TRP A 81 -10.91 -22.06 4.63
N ALA A 82 -10.90 -21.30 3.53
CA ALA A 82 -10.14 -20.05 3.42
C ALA A 82 -10.57 -19.02 4.47
N TRP A 83 -11.87 -18.87 4.73
CA TRP A 83 -12.38 -18.00 5.78
C TRP A 83 -11.93 -18.41 7.19
N LYS A 84 -11.87 -19.72 7.47
CA LYS A 84 -11.32 -20.22 8.73
C LYS A 84 -9.84 -19.84 8.89
N ILE A 85 -9.04 -19.98 7.83
CA ILE A 85 -7.62 -19.60 7.85
C ILE A 85 -7.45 -18.10 8.09
N ILE A 86 -8.22 -17.26 7.38
CA ILE A 86 -8.19 -15.81 7.56
C ILE A 86 -8.54 -15.46 9.01
N ALA A 87 -9.61 -16.04 9.55
CA ALA A 87 -10.03 -15.80 10.94
C ALA A 87 -8.93 -16.20 11.94
N THR A 88 -8.31 -17.38 11.76
CA THR A 88 -7.21 -17.80 12.64
C THR A 88 -6.00 -16.88 12.55
N LEU A 89 -5.69 -16.37 11.36
CA LEU A 89 -4.55 -15.50 11.12
C LEU A 89 -4.76 -14.13 11.76
N VAL A 90 -5.98 -13.58 11.67
CA VAL A 90 -6.37 -12.35 12.36
C VAL A 90 -6.29 -12.49 13.88
N VAL A 91 -6.82 -13.59 14.44
CA VAL A 91 -6.76 -13.84 15.89
C VAL A 91 -5.31 -13.98 16.37
N PHE A 92 -4.49 -14.74 15.63
CA PHE A 92 -3.07 -14.91 15.95
C PHE A 92 -2.30 -13.58 15.89
N PHE A 93 -2.55 -12.77 14.86
CA PHE A 93 -1.94 -11.46 14.73
C PHE A 93 -2.36 -10.49 15.85
N ALA A 94 -3.65 -10.50 16.22
CA ALA A 94 -4.15 -9.71 17.33
C ALA A 94 -3.51 -10.12 18.67
N LEU A 95 -3.32 -11.42 18.91
CA LEU A 95 -2.61 -11.93 20.09
C LEU A 95 -1.15 -11.49 20.13
N LEU A 96 -0.45 -11.54 18.99
CA LEU A 96 0.93 -11.05 18.89
C LEU A 96 1.03 -9.55 19.18
N LEU A 97 0.13 -8.74 18.60
CA LEU A 97 0.10 -7.29 18.86
C LEU A 97 -0.22 -6.99 20.33
N ALA A 98 -1.19 -7.69 20.93
CA ALA A 98 -1.53 -7.52 22.33
C ALA A 98 -0.35 -7.87 23.25
N GLY A 99 0.33 -9.00 22.98
CA GLY A 99 1.53 -9.40 23.72
C GLY A 99 2.67 -8.39 23.58
N PHE A 100 2.91 -7.90 22.35
CA PHE A 100 3.93 -6.90 22.07
C PHE A 100 3.66 -5.56 22.79
N LEU A 101 2.41 -5.09 22.75
CA LEU A 101 1.99 -3.87 23.44
C LEU A 101 2.10 -4.00 24.96
N LEU A 102 1.75 -5.17 25.52
CA LEU A 102 1.94 -5.45 26.95
C LEU A 102 3.43 -5.39 27.34
N LEU A 103 4.31 -5.97 26.53
CA LEU A 103 5.75 -5.96 26.77
C LEU A 103 6.31 -4.53 26.73
N LEU A 104 5.90 -3.73 25.74
CA LEU A 104 6.25 -2.32 25.62
C LEU A 104 5.76 -1.52 26.83
N ARG A 105 4.52 -1.75 27.27
CA ARG A 105 3.95 -1.06 28.43
C ARG A 105 4.73 -1.41 29.71
N GLN A 106 5.06 -2.69 29.89
CA GLN A 106 5.83 -3.14 31.05
C GLN A 106 7.26 -2.56 31.04
N ALA A 107 7.90 -2.47 29.88
CA ALA A 107 9.19 -1.79 29.73
C ALA A 107 9.06 -0.29 30.04
N ASN A 108 8.01 0.36 29.53
CA ASN A 108 7.76 1.78 29.76
C ASN A 108 7.45 2.10 31.24
N ASP A 109 6.69 1.24 31.93
CA ASP A 109 6.43 1.38 33.37
C ASP A 109 7.73 1.26 34.20
N ARG A 110 8.68 0.43 33.75
CA ARG A 110 10.01 0.33 34.36
C ARG A 110 10.84 1.60 34.15
N LEU A 111 10.78 2.20 32.96
CA LEU A 111 11.42 3.48 32.70
C LEU A 111 10.76 4.61 33.51
N GLN A 112 9.42 4.70 33.53
CA GLN A 112 8.72 5.71 34.32
C GLN A 112 8.99 5.57 35.82
N ALA A 113 9.10 4.36 36.34
CA ALA A 113 9.49 4.14 37.73
C ALA A 113 10.95 4.56 38.01
N ALA A 114 11.84 4.45 37.03
CA ALA A 114 13.23 4.92 37.13
C ALA A 114 13.29 6.45 37.05
N ASP A 115 12.59 7.07 36.10
CA ASP A 115 12.50 8.52 35.93
C ASP A 115 11.83 9.18 37.14
N ALA A 116 10.76 8.58 37.69
CA ALA A 116 10.11 9.08 38.90
C ALA A 116 11.05 9.06 40.11
N ARG A 117 11.94 8.07 40.21
CA ARG A 117 12.96 8.01 41.27
C ARG A 117 14.08 9.02 41.04
N ALA A 118 14.48 9.27 39.78
CA ALA A 118 15.45 10.30 39.43
C ALA A 118 14.91 11.70 39.71
N ALA A 119 13.67 11.98 39.30
CA ALA A 119 12.98 13.24 39.59
C ALA A 119 12.82 13.48 41.09
N GLN A 120 12.48 12.45 41.87
CA GLN A 120 12.43 12.56 43.34
C GLN A 120 13.82 12.78 43.96
N ALA A 121 14.89 12.22 43.38
CA ALA A 121 16.25 12.44 43.86
C ALA A 121 16.73 13.88 43.56
N GLU A 122 16.38 14.41 42.39
CA GLU A 122 16.69 15.79 41.98
C GLU A 122 15.94 16.81 42.85
N VAL A 123 14.63 16.64 43.04
CA VAL A 123 13.83 17.48 43.95
C VAL A 123 14.33 17.38 45.38
N ARG A 124 14.73 16.20 45.86
CA ARG A 124 15.28 16.05 47.21
C ARG A 124 16.64 16.75 47.34
N ALA A 125 17.47 16.77 46.30
CA ALA A 125 18.73 17.51 46.30
C ALA A 125 18.51 19.02 46.31
N GLU A 126 17.57 19.54 45.51
CA GLU A 126 17.17 20.95 45.50
C GLU A 126 16.58 21.38 46.84
N VAL A 127 15.67 20.58 47.41
CA VAL A 127 15.07 20.84 48.73
C VAL A 127 16.12 20.74 49.84
N LEU A 128 17.09 19.82 49.76
CA LEU A 128 18.18 19.74 50.74
C LEU A 128 19.12 20.95 50.65
N GLN A 129 19.37 21.46 49.44
CA GLN A 129 20.18 22.65 49.20
C GLN A 129 19.48 23.93 49.69
N ALA A 130 18.16 24.01 49.50
CA ALA A 130 17.33 25.08 50.07
C ALA A 130 17.21 24.97 51.60
N SER A 131 17.05 23.75 52.14
CA SER A 131 16.90 23.52 53.58
C SER A 131 18.21 23.65 54.37
N ARG A 132 19.38 23.58 53.73
CA ARG A 132 20.67 23.86 54.40
C ARG A 132 20.76 25.27 54.99
N HIS A 133 19.96 26.20 54.49
CA HIS A 133 19.88 27.57 54.98
C HIS A 133 18.87 27.74 56.13
N VAL A 134 18.13 26.68 56.48
CA VAL A 134 17.02 26.70 57.44
C VAL A 134 17.27 25.60 58.48
N GLN A 135 17.83 25.97 59.64
CA GLN A 135 17.94 25.04 60.76
C GLN A 135 16.55 24.84 61.39
N ILE A 136 15.87 23.75 60.99
CA ILE A 136 14.62 23.32 61.62
C ILE A 136 14.98 22.66 62.95
N THR A 137 14.56 23.28 64.05
CA THR A 137 14.77 22.79 65.41
C THR A 137 13.41 22.53 66.07
N SER A 138 13.33 21.59 67.00
CA SER A 138 12.08 21.31 67.73
C SER A 138 12.01 22.19 68.97
N CYS A 139 11.08 23.15 69.03
CA CYS A 139 10.74 23.81 70.29
C CYS A 139 9.51 23.12 70.88
N GLY A 140 9.68 22.41 72.00
CA GLY A 140 8.54 21.88 72.76
C GLY A 140 7.59 20.98 71.96
N GLY A 141 8.11 20.20 71.00
CA GLY A 141 7.32 19.27 70.18
C GLY A 141 6.72 19.88 68.91
N ARG A 142 6.99 21.14 68.60
CA ARG A 142 6.58 21.79 67.35
C ARG A 142 7.81 22.14 66.49
N PRO A 143 7.73 21.99 65.15
CA PRO A 143 8.81 22.41 64.27
C PRO A 143 8.94 23.94 64.32
N CYS A 144 10.12 24.42 64.70
CA CYS A 144 10.51 25.82 64.69
C CYS A 144 11.63 26.03 63.68
N ILE A 145 11.68 27.20 63.06
CA ILE A 145 12.79 27.60 62.22
C ILE A 145 13.68 28.54 63.03
N LYS A 146 14.97 28.19 63.16
CA LYS A 146 15.96 29.07 63.79
C LYS A 146 16.45 30.09 62.76
N LEU A 147 15.95 31.32 62.88
CA LEU A 147 16.37 32.48 62.10
C LEU A 147 17.70 33.03 62.64
N ASP A 148 18.63 33.36 61.74
CA ASP A 148 19.83 34.12 62.09
C ASP A 148 19.43 35.55 62.47
N LYS A 149 19.98 36.06 63.59
CA LYS A 149 19.66 37.38 64.13
C LYS A 149 20.15 38.53 63.24
N GLN A 150 21.00 38.25 62.26
CA GLN A 150 21.53 39.25 61.32
C GLN A 150 20.77 39.30 59.99
N ALA A 151 19.75 38.45 59.79
CA ALA A 151 19.00 38.42 58.54
C ALA A 151 18.05 39.63 58.44
N PRO A 152 18.02 40.34 57.29
CA PRO A 152 17.14 41.50 57.12
C PRO A 152 15.67 41.07 57.12
N THR A 153 14.89 41.63 58.07
CA THR A 153 13.45 41.41 58.17
C THR A 153 12.69 42.53 57.45
N TRP A 154 11.69 42.16 56.66
CA TRP A 154 10.76 43.07 56.01
C TRP A 154 9.37 42.91 56.63
N LYS A 155 8.82 44.00 57.19
CA LYS A 155 7.48 44.01 57.80
C LYS A 155 6.46 44.53 56.81
N SER A 156 5.38 43.77 56.63
CA SER A 156 4.18 44.15 55.89
C SER A 156 2.95 44.06 56.81
N LYS A 157 1.82 44.64 56.39
CA LYS A 157 0.54 44.56 57.12
C LYS A 157 0.05 43.11 57.34
N ALA A 158 0.55 42.16 56.55
CA ALA A 158 0.22 40.75 56.61
C ALA A 158 1.20 39.89 57.45
N GLY A 159 2.32 40.45 57.93
CA GLY A 159 3.31 39.70 58.71
C GLY A 159 4.74 40.21 58.59
N GLU A 160 5.64 39.57 59.34
CA GLU A 160 7.09 39.79 59.29
C GLU A 160 7.73 38.70 58.42
N TYR A 161 8.44 39.12 57.38
CA TYR A 161 9.09 38.26 56.38
C TYR A 161 10.61 38.42 56.49
N ILE A 162 11.36 37.40 56.10
CA ILE A 162 12.84 37.46 56.09
C ILE A 162 13.32 37.18 54.68
N LEU A 163 14.24 38.02 54.22
CA LEU A 163 14.86 37.86 52.92
C LEU A 163 15.88 36.72 53.00
N VAL A 164 15.57 35.58 52.36
CA VAL A 164 16.53 34.49 52.20
C VAL A 164 17.30 34.77 50.91
N ASP A 165 18.55 35.20 51.05
CA ASP A 165 19.41 35.49 49.90
C ASP A 165 19.96 34.20 49.31
N THR A 166 19.56 33.86 48.08
CA THR A 166 20.03 32.64 47.37
C THR A 166 21.46 32.79 46.81
N SER A 167 22.15 33.89 47.12
CA SER A 167 23.46 34.25 46.55
C SER A 167 24.68 33.63 47.24
N ALA A 168 24.51 32.89 48.34
CA ALA A 168 25.62 32.33 49.13
C ALA A 168 26.28 31.07 48.49
N GLY A 169 26.45 31.05 47.17
CA GLY A 169 27.06 29.97 46.41
C GLY A 169 28.13 30.41 45.40
N LYS A 170 28.40 31.70 45.21
CA LYS A 170 29.57 32.17 44.43
C LYS A 170 30.74 32.49 45.35
N GLN A 171 31.29 31.46 45.99
CA GLN A 171 32.65 31.54 46.54
C GLN A 171 33.63 31.50 45.37
N VAL A 172 34.29 32.64 45.19
CA VAL A 172 35.39 32.93 44.28
C VAL A 172 36.49 31.86 44.46
N ARG A 173 36.74 31.06 43.43
CA ARG A 173 37.94 30.23 43.32
C ARG A 173 39.14 31.15 43.08
N THR A 174 39.83 31.55 44.15
CA THR A 174 41.19 32.12 44.04
C THR A 174 42.18 30.97 44.14
N ARG A 175 42.91 30.76 43.05
CA ARG A 175 43.99 29.81 42.86
C ARG A 175 45.23 30.31 43.63
N GLN A 176 45.76 29.52 44.55
CA GLN A 176 47.18 29.53 44.92
C GLN A 176 47.65 28.07 44.96
#